data_AF-A0A2N1F2P9-F1
#
_entry.id   AF-A0A2N1F2P9-F1
#
_cell.length_a   1.000
_cell.length_b   1.000
_cell.length_c   1.000
_cell.angle_alpha   90.00
_cell.angle_beta   90.00
_cell.angle_gamma   90.00
#
_symmetry.space_group_name_H-M   'P 1'
#
loop_
_entity.id
_entity.type
_entity.pdbx_description
1 polymer ?
#
loop_
_entity_poly.entity_id
_entity_poly.type
_entity_poly.pdbx_seq_one_letter_code
_entity_poly.pdbx_strand_id
1 'polypeptide(L)'
;MNLKVINSLVTYFISAVWLINGLFCKVLNFEPRHQQIVSRILGGEYTSELTILIGLSELVMVVWVLSRFKSRLNAIFQITIVLVMNIIEFFFASDILLWGKFNIIYGCLFVALVYYNEFVLIKKINKDVVS
;
A
#
# COMPACT_ATOMS: atom_id res chain seq x y z
N MET A 1 1.73 0.55 27.14
CA MET A 1 2.33 1.21 25.96
C MET A 1 1.38 2.30 25.48
N ASN A 2 1.86 3.52 25.24
CA ASN A 2 1.00 4.67 24.90
C ASN A 2 0.35 4.46 23.51
N LEU A 3 -0.98 4.51 23.43
CA LEU A 3 -1.73 4.28 22.19
C LEU A 3 -1.35 5.24 21.06
N LYS A 4 -0.95 6.48 21.39
CA LYS A 4 -0.44 7.44 20.40
C LYS A 4 0.87 6.98 19.76
N VAL A 5 1.76 6.38 20.55
CA VAL A 5 3.04 5.84 20.04
C VAL A 5 2.78 4.65 19.12
N ILE A 6 1.84 3.77 19.47
CA ILE A 6 1.43 2.64 18.62
C ILE A 6 0.92 3.15 17.27
N ASN A 7 0.01 4.13 17.28
CA ASN A 7 -0.53 4.70 16.04
C ASN A 7 0.56 5.32 15.16
N SER A 8 1.52 6.04 15.75
CA SER A 8 2.66 6.59 15.02
C SER A 8 3.57 5.51 14.44
N LEU A 9 3.91 4.48 15.22
CA LEU A 9 4.73 3.36 14.74
C LEU A 9 4.05 2.63 13.56
N VAL A 10 2.75 2.34 13.68
CA VAL A 10 1.99 1.68 12.61
C VAL A 10 1.91 2.57 11.37
N THR A 11 1.71 3.88 11.54
CA THR A 11 1.72 4.84 10.43
C THR A 11 3.06 4.88 9.70
N TYR A 12 4.18 4.93 10.44
CA TYR A 12 5.51 4.90 9.85
C TYR A 12 5.80 3.57 9.15
N PHE A 13 5.34 2.46 9.72
CA PHE A 13 5.46 1.15 9.09
C PHE A 13 4.70 1.09 7.77
N ILE A 14 3.45 1.58 7.74
CA ILE A 14 2.64 1.69 6.52
C ILE A 14 3.38 2.55 5.48
N SER A 15 3.85 3.74 5.88
CA SER A 15 4.62 4.63 4.98
C SER A 15 5.87 3.96 4.44
N ALA A 16 6.60 3.18 5.25
CA ALA A 16 7.77 2.45 4.81
C ALA A 16 7.41 1.37 3.78
N VAL A 17 6.30 0.66 3.95
CA VAL A 17 5.81 -0.32 2.95
C VAL A 17 5.52 0.37 1.61
N TRP A 18 4.81 1.50 1.62
CA TRP A 18 4.53 2.26 0.39
C TRP A 18 5.82 2.82 -0.24
N LEU A 19 6.77 3.30 0.58
CA LEU A 19 8.03 3.83 0.10
C LEU A 19 8.89 2.74 -0.55
N ILE A 20 9.01 1.57 0.09
CA ILE A 20 9.79 0.46 -0.44
C ILE A 20 9.14 -0.07 -1.73
N ASN A 21 7.82 -0.31 -1.72
CA ASN A 21 7.13 -0.81 -2.91
C ASN A 21 7.15 0.20 -4.08
N GLY A 22 6.90 1.48 -3.80
CA GLY A 22 6.88 2.51 -4.84
C GLY A 22 8.27 2.87 -5.35
N LEU A 23 9.18 3.20 -4.45
CA LEU A 23 10.51 3.67 -4.81
C LEU A 23 11.42 2.54 -5.26
N PHE A 24 11.59 1.50 -4.42
CA PHE A 24 12.55 0.43 -4.71
C PHE A 24 12.01 -0.53 -5.78
N CYS A 25 10.79 -1.03 -5.65
CA CYS A 25 10.30 -2.05 -6.58
C CYS A 25 9.88 -1.46 -7.94
N LYS A 26 9.28 -0.26 -7.99
CA LYS A 26 8.71 0.29 -9.23
C LYS A 26 9.54 1.40 -9.87
N VAL A 27 9.97 2.42 -9.11
CA VAL A 27 10.75 3.54 -9.67
C VAL A 27 12.18 3.11 -9.99
N LEU A 28 12.84 2.39 -9.07
CA LEU A 28 14.21 1.91 -9.25
C LEU A 28 14.30 0.62 -10.06
N ASN A 29 13.17 0.05 -10.49
CA ASN A 29 13.10 -1.13 -11.36
C ASN A 29 13.85 -2.37 -10.82
N PHE A 30 14.01 -2.45 -9.49
CA PHE A 30 14.84 -3.49 -8.86
C PHE A 30 14.24 -4.89 -8.94
N GLU A 31 12.94 -5.00 -9.22
CA GLU A 31 12.25 -6.28 -9.43
C GLU A 31 11.63 -6.30 -10.85
N PRO A 32 12.25 -6.98 -11.85
CA PRO A 32 11.76 -7.01 -13.24
C PRO A 32 10.38 -7.66 -13.39
N ARG A 33 9.86 -8.27 -12.32
CA ARG A 33 8.55 -8.92 -12.28
C ARG A 33 7.40 -7.93 -12.36
N HIS A 34 7.52 -6.73 -11.80
CA HIS A 34 6.45 -5.72 -11.95
C HIS A 34 6.26 -5.30 -13.40
N GLN A 35 7.34 -5.18 -14.18
CA GLN A 35 7.24 -4.96 -15.61
C GLN A 35 6.54 -6.13 -16.32
N GLN A 36 6.85 -7.38 -15.97
CA GLN A 36 6.19 -8.54 -16.58
C GLN A 36 4.67 -8.55 -16.32
N ILE A 37 4.24 -8.14 -15.12
CA ILE A 37 2.83 -8.01 -14.77
C ILE A 37 2.16 -6.90 -15.59
N VAL A 38 2.75 -5.71 -15.63
CA VAL A 38 2.22 -4.58 -16.39
C VAL A 38 2.20 -4.88 -17.90
N SER A 39 3.22 -5.56 -18.41
CA SER A 39 3.33 -5.98 -19.81
C SER A 39 2.22 -6.96 -20.20
N ARG A 40 1.87 -7.89 -19.31
CA ARG A 40 0.75 -8.82 -19.52
C ARG A 40 -0.61 -8.13 -19.51
N ILE A 41 -0.77 -7.05 -18.75
CA ILE A 41 -2.08 -6.36 -18.60
C ILE A 41 -2.28 -5.30 -19.68
N LEU A 42 -1.27 -4.47 -19.95
CA LEU A 42 -1.37 -3.30 -20.84
C LEU A 42 -0.61 -3.43 -22.17
N GLY A 43 0.13 -4.52 -22.39
CA GLY A 43 0.94 -4.71 -23.59
C GLY A 43 2.35 -4.11 -23.48
N GLY A 44 3.27 -4.62 -24.31
CA GLY A 44 4.72 -4.39 -24.17
C GLY A 44 5.24 -2.98 -24.47
N GLU A 45 4.47 -2.12 -25.15
CA GLU A 45 5.00 -0.84 -25.66
C GLU A 45 5.23 0.23 -24.58
N TYR A 46 4.44 0.25 -23.49
CA TYR A 46 4.52 1.32 -22.45
C TYR A 46 4.72 0.80 -21.03
N THR A 47 5.16 -0.46 -20.88
CA THR A 47 5.22 -1.16 -19.60
C THR A 47 6.09 -0.46 -18.56
N SER A 48 7.28 0.03 -18.94
CA SER A 48 8.21 0.67 -18.01
C SER A 48 7.71 2.02 -17.51
N GLU A 49 7.19 2.86 -18.41
CA GLU A 49 6.71 4.20 -18.08
C GLU A 49 5.51 4.15 -17.14
N LEU A 50 4.56 3.24 -17.40
CA LEU A 50 3.41 3.00 -16.55
C LEU A 50 3.83 2.49 -15.16
N THR A 51 4.82 1.60 -15.09
CA THR A 51 5.34 1.09 -13.82
C THR A 51 5.93 2.22 -12.98
N ILE A 52 6.70 3.12 -13.60
CA ILE A 52 7.27 4.30 -12.94
C ILE A 52 6.18 5.26 -12.49
N LEU A 53 5.15 5.50 -13.31
CA LEU A 53 4.02 6.38 -12.97
C LEU A 53 3.23 5.86 -11.76
N ILE A 54 3.04 4.53 -11.69
CA ILE A 54 2.45 3.88 -10.51
C ILE A 54 3.37 4.10 -9.30
N GLY A 55 4.68 3.85 -9.42
CA GLY A 55 5.64 4.07 -8.34
C GLY A 55 5.68 5.52 -7.82
N LEU A 56 5.57 6.51 -8.72
CA LEU A 56 5.44 7.93 -8.35
C LEU A 56 4.13 8.21 -7.59
N SER A 57 3.03 7.59 -8.01
CA SER A 57 1.74 7.70 -7.32
C SER A 57 1.83 7.14 -5.89
N GLU A 58 2.60 6.06 -5.69
CA GLU A 58 2.86 5.49 -4.37
C GLU A 58 3.72 6.41 -3.50
N LEU A 59 4.69 7.13 -4.07
CA LEU A 59 5.45 8.16 -3.35
C LEU A 59 4.56 9.31 -2.86
N VAL A 60 3.60 9.75 -3.68
CA VAL A 60 2.60 10.73 -3.25
C VAL A 60 1.78 10.19 -2.07
N MET A 61 1.44 8.90 -2.09
CA MET A 61 0.76 8.24 -0.97
C MET A 61 1.62 8.26 0.31
N VAL A 62 2.93 8.03 0.21
CA VAL A 62 3.84 8.13 1.38
C VAL A 62 3.74 9.50 2.04
N VAL A 63 3.83 10.57 1.24
CA VAL A 63 3.73 11.95 1.75
C VAL A 63 2.36 12.16 2.41
N TRP A 64 1.28 11.71 1.78
CA TRP A 64 -0.08 11.86 2.33
C TRP A 64 -0.26 11.11 3.66
N VAL A 65 0.24 9.88 3.76
CA VAL A 65 0.23 9.09 5.01
C VAL A 65 1.00 9.81 6.11
N LEU A 66 2.21 10.30 5.82
CA LEU A 66 3.06 11.00 6.80
C LEU A 66 2.46 12.34 7.24
N SER A 67 1.85 13.09 6.33
CA SER A 67 1.20 14.36 6.67
C SER A 67 -0.05 14.17 7.55
N ARG A 68 -0.60 12.96 7.64
CA ARG A 68 -1.88 12.64 8.33
C ARG A 68 -3.07 13.53 7.91
N PHE A 69 -2.95 14.22 6.78
CA PHE A 69 -3.96 15.14 6.30
C PHE A 69 -5.19 14.36 5.84
N LYS A 70 -6.35 14.59 6.48
CA LYS A 70 -7.58 13.80 6.25
C LYS A 70 -7.31 12.29 6.25
N SER A 71 -6.68 11.80 7.33
CA SER A 71 -6.23 10.41 7.52
C SER A 71 -7.29 9.35 7.17
N ARG A 72 -8.57 9.60 7.43
CA ARG A 72 -9.68 8.70 7.05
C ARG A 72 -9.82 8.51 5.54
N LEU A 73 -9.75 9.59 4.76
CA LEU A 73 -9.79 9.49 3.30
C LEU A 73 -8.57 8.75 2.79
N ASN A 74 -7.40 9.09 3.32
CA ASN A 74 -6.16 8.42 2.98
C ASN A 74 -6.22 6.90 3.25
N ALA A 75 -6.78 6.48 4.38
CA ALA A 75 -6.98 5.06 4.68
C ALA A 75 -7.94 4.38 3.70
N ILE A 76 -9.07 5.02 3.35
CA ILE A 76 -10.00 4.49 2.35
C ILE A 76 -9.30 4.34 0.99
N PHE A 77 -8.54 5.34 0.56
CA PHE A 77 -7.77 5.29 -0.68
C PHE A 77 -6.74 4.16 -0.68
N GLN A 78 -5.96 4.00 0.40
CA GLN A 78 -5.01 2.91 0.53
C GLN A 78 -5.68 1.54 0.46
N ILE A 79 -6.79 1.36 1.17
CA ILE A 79 -7.54 0.10 1.16
C ILE A 79 -8.04 -0.21 -0.24
N THR A 80 -8.65 0.78 -0.92
CA THR A 80 -9.14 0.62 -2.29
C THR A 80 -8.02 0.25 -3.26
N ILE A 81 -6.89 0.97 -3.23
CA ILE A 81 -5.76 0.70 -4.12
C ILE A 81 -5.18 -0.69 -3.87
N VAL A 82 -4.96 -1.06 -2.61
CA VAL A 82 -4.40 -2.37 -2.24
C VAL A 82 -5.33 -3.51 -2.64
N LEU A 83 -6.65 -3.34 -2.50
CA LEU A 83 -7.61 -4.34 -2.96
C LEU A 83 -7.64 -4.44 -4.48
N VAL A 84 -7.71 -3.32 -5.19
CA VAL A 84 -7.73 -3.30 -6.66
C VAL A 84 -6.48 -3.94 -7.23
N MET A 85 -5.29 -3.57 -6.75
CA MET A 85 -4.04 -4.14 -7.24
C MET A 85 -3.93 -5.64 -6.93
N ASN A 86 -4.32 -6.09 -5.72
CA ASN A 86 -4.29 -7.51 -5.39
C ASN A 86 -5.26 -8.35 -6.23
N ILE A 87 -6.45 -7.81 -6.53
CA ILE A 87 -7.40 -8.49 -7.41
C ILE A 87 -6.79 -8.63 -8.81
N ILE A 88 -6.26 -7.56 -9.37
CA ILE A 88 -5.61 -7.57 -10.69
C ILE A 88 -4.44 -8.57 -10.71
N GLU A 89 -3.56 -8.51 -9.71
CA GLU A 89 -2.43 -9.42 -9.57
C GLU A 89 -2.85 -10.89 -9.46
N PHE A 90 -3.93 -11.17 -8.73
CA PHE A 90 -4.46 -12.53 -8.59
C PHE A 90 -4.94 -13.12 -9.92
N PHE A 91 -5.63 -12.33 -10.76
CA PHE A 91 -6.15 -12.80 -12.03
C PHE A 91 -5.08 -12.85 -13.14
N PHE A 92 -4.20 -11.85 -13.22
CA PHE A 92 -3.30 -11.68 -14.38
C PHE A 92 -1.85 -12.08 -14.13
N ALA A 93 -1.44 -12.23 -12.86
CA ALA A 93 -0.04 -12.39 -12.47
C ALA A 93 0.21 -13.41 -11.36
N SER A 94 -0.78 -14.25 -11.02
CA SER A 94 -0.67 -15.20 -9.90
C SER A 94 0.47 -16.22 -10.04
N ASP A 95 1.04 -16.40 -11.24
CA ASP A 95 2.22 -17.21 -11.53
C ASP A 95 3.55 -16.44 -11.35
N ILE A 96 3.53 -15.11 -11.48
CA ILE A 96 4.71 -14.24 -11.39
C ILE A 96 4.92 -13.73 -9.96
N LEU A 97 3.92 -13.83 -9.06
CA LEU A 97 4.03 -13.32 -7.69
C LEU A 97 4.89 -14.21 -6.76
N LEU A 98 5.59 -13.59 -5.79
CA LEU A 98 6.56 -14.25 -4.89
C LEU A 98 5.97 -15.45 -4.15
N TRP A 99 4.70 -15.33 -3.82
CA TRP A 99 3.92 -16.32 -3.08
C TRP A 99 2.73 -16.82 -3.91
N GLY A 100 2.73 -16.52 -5.21
CA GLY A 100 1.62 -16.73 -6.13
C GLY A 100 0.28 -16.24 -5.58
N LYS A 101 -0.72 -17.12 -5.54
CA LYS A 101 -2.07 -16.83 -5.02
C LYS A 101 -2.11 -16.43 -3.54
N PHE A 102 -1.10 -16.79 -2.75
CA PHE A 102 -1.05 -16.42 -1.33
C PHE A 102 -0.76 -14.93 -1.10
N ASN A 103 -0.37 -14.17 -2.13
CA ASN A 103 -0.16 -12.73 -2.00
C ASN A 103 -1.40 -11.97 -1.52
N ILE A 104 -2.59 -12.47 -1.88
CA ILE A 104 -3.85 -11.89 -1.44
C ILE A 104 -3.96 -11.87 0.10
N ILE A 105 -3.36 -12.83 0.80
CA ILE A 105 -3.35 -12.87 2.26
C ILE A 105 -2.55 -11.69 2.82
N TYR A 106 -1.38 -11.41 2.25
CA TYR A 106 -0.57 -10.25 2.65
C TYR A 106 -1.29 -8.93 2.33
N GLY A 107 -1.96 -8.84 1.18
CA GLY A 107 -2.83 -7.70 0.85
C GLY A 107 -3.95 -7.50 1.87
N CYS A 108 -4.67 -8.57 2.23
CA CYS A 108 -5.72 -8.53 3.24
C CYS A 108 -5.20 -8.15 4.63
N LEU A 109 -4.04 -8.69 5.04
CA LEU A 109 -3.39 -8.32 6.30
C LEU A 109 -3.02 -6.84 6.34
N PHE A 110 -2.49 -6.31 5.23
CA PHE A 110 -2.14 -4.90 5.13
C PHE A 110 -3.38 -3.99 5.20
N VAL A 111 -4.45 -4.34 4.47
CA VAL A 111 -5.75 -3.65 4.54
C VAL A 111 -6.31 -3.66 5.97
N ALA A 112 -6.28 -4.81 6.64
CA ALA A 112 -6.74 -4.95 8.02
C ALA A 112 -5.92 -4.07 8.98
N LEU A 113 -4.60 -3.99 8.77
CA LEU A 113 -3.70 -3.16 9.56
C LEU A 113 -3.97 -1.66 9.36
N VAL A 114 -4.19 -1.21 8.12
CA VAL A 114 -4.58 0.18 7.81
C VAL A 114 -5.94 0.51 8.45
N TYR A 115 -6.92 -0.39 8.31
CA TYR A 115 -8.25 -0.22 8.90
C TYR A 115 -8.19 -0.12 10.43
N TYR A 116 -7.43 -1.02 11.07
CA TYR A 116 -7.28 -1.02 12.52
C TYR A 116 -6.61 0.27 13.02
N ASN A 117 -5.55 0.72 12.35
CA ASN A 117 -4.84 1.94 12.73
C ASN A 117 -5.75 3.18 12.68
N GLU A 118 -6.54 3.32 11.61
CA GLU A 118 -7.35 4.51 11.39
C GLU A 118 -8.71 4.48 12.12
N PHE A 119 -9.45 3.38 12.04
CA PHE A 119 -10.83 3.33 12.53
C PHE A 119 -10.95 2.86 13.98
N VAL A 120 -10.02 2.02 14.45
CA VAL A 120 -10.06 1.47 15.81
C VAL A 120 -9.14 2.26 16.73
N LEU A 121 -7.88 2.45 16.34
CA LEU A 121 -6.85 3.02 17.22
C LEU A 121 -7.06 4.52 17.46
N ILE A 122 -7.37 5.31 16.42
CA ILE A 122 -7.71 6.75 16.59
C ILE A 122 -8.98 6.93 17.43
N LYS A 123 -9.98 6.05 17.26
CA LYS A 123 -11.21 6.12 18.06
C LYS A 123 -10.94 5.87 19.55
N LYS A 124 -10.03 4.95 19.88
CA LYS A 124 -9.58 4.72 21.27
C LYS A 124 -8.80 5.92 21.81
N ILE A 125 -7.82 6.44 21.05
CA ILE A 125 -7.05 7.63 21.44
C ILE A 125 -7.95 8.82 21.75
N ASN A 126 -8.98 9.06 20.93
CA ASN A 126 -9.91 10.17 21.16
C ASN A 126 -10.80 9.96 22.40
N LYS A 127 -11.09 8.72 22.80
CA LYS A 127 -11.82 8.44 24.05
C LYS A 127 -10.93 8.68 25.27
N ASP A 128 -9.68 8.24 25.24
CA ASP A 128 -8.73 8.38 26.36
C ASP A 128 -8.31 9.84 26.61
N VAL A 129 -8.45 10.73 25.61
CA VAL A 129 -8.21 12.17 25.78
C VAL A 129 -9.40 12.89 26.44
N VAL A 130 -10.60 12.29 26.38
CA VAL A 130 -11.85 12.89 26.87
C VAL A 130 -12.24 12.33 28.26
N SER A 131 -11.64 11.21 28.70
CA SER A 131 -11.78 10.63 30.05
C SER A 131 -10.74 11.18 31.01
#